data_AF-A0A136I119-F1
#
_entry.id   AF-A0A136I119-F1
#
_cell.length_a   1.000
_cell.length_b   1.000
_cell.length_c   1.000
_cell.angle_alpha   90.00
_cell.angle_beta   90.00
_cell.angle_gamma   90.00
#
_symmetry.space_group_name_H-M   'P 1'
#
loop_
_entity.id
_entity.type
_entity.pdbx_description
1 polymer ?
#
loop_
_entity_poly.entity_id
_entity_poly.type
_entity_poly.pdbx_seq_one_letter_code
_entity_poly.pdbx_strand_id
1 'polypeptide(L)'
;MNSNEQIKEIEVSKKEAQRFVDKATALEQLTKNRHFTKLVLEGYFKDEAARITGLLGEPEFASEQDQKELFSQLKAISHLQQHFRTISMLGDQMRAAIDDMDAAIEEINAEESED
;
A
#
# COMPACT_ATOMS: atom_id res chain seq x y z
N MET A 1 -11.57 29.56 17.93
CA MET A 1 -11.51 28.09 18.10
C MET A 1 -10.69 27.87 19.35
N ASN A 2 -11.23 27.19 20.36
CA ASN A 2 -10.49 26.91 21.59
C ASN A 2 -9.55 25.71 21.32
N SER A 3 -8.38 25.65 21.97
CA SER A 3 -7.36 24.60 21.81
C SER A 3 -7.94 23.18 21.89
N ASN A 4 -8.93 22.94 22.74
CA ASN A 4 -9.62 21.65 22.84
C ASN A 4 -10.37 21.26 21.54
N GLU A 5 -10.96 22.23 20.84
CA GLU A 5 -11.57 21.99 19.53
C GLU A 5 -10.49 21.67 18.48
N GLN A 6 -9.32 22.32 18.55
CA GLN A 6 -8.21 22.07 17.62
C GLN A 6 -7.61 20.68 17.80
N ILE A 7 -7.33 20.28 19.05
CA ILE A 7 -6.84 18.93 19.38
C ILE A 7 -7.82 17.88 18.87
N LYS A 8 -9.12 18.08 19.10
CA LYS A 8 -10.15 17.13 18.65
C LYS A 8 -10.18 16.97 17.13
N GLU A 9 -9.98 18.04 16.37
CA GLU A 9 -9.89 17.94 14.90
C GLU A 9 -8.64 17.15 14.48
N ILE A 10 -7.49 17.42 15.12
CA ILE A 10 -6.25 16.68 14.86
C ILE A 10 -6.43 15.19 15.18
N GLU A 11 -7.06 14.84 16.31
CA GLU A 11 -7.35 13.45 16.68
C GLU A 11 -8.23 12.72 15.65
N VAL A 12 -9.22 13.42 15.08
CA VAL A 12 -10.06 12.86 14.00
C VAL A 12 -9.21 12.56 12.77
N SER A 13 -8.37 13.50 12.34
CA SER A 13 -7.45 13.28 11.21
C SER A 13 -6.43 12.17 11.48
N LYS A 14 -5.88 12.11 12.70
CA LYS A 14 -4.96 11.05 13.14
C LYS A 14 -5.62 9.68 13.04
N LYS A 15 -6.88 9.56 13.44
CA LYS A 15 -7.63 8.29 13.32
C LYS A 15 -7.84 7.85 11.87
N GLU A 16 -7.99 8.78 10.94
CA GLU A 16 -8.08 8.47 9.51
C GLU A 16 -6.72 8.04 8.95
N ALA A 17 -5.65 8.75 9.29
CA ALA A 17 -4.28 8.40 8.93
C ALA A 17 -3.91 6.99 9.43
N GLN A 18 -4.30 6.65 10.66
CA GLN A 18 -4.04 5.34 11.26
C GLN A 18 -4.60 4.18 10.43
N ARG A 19 -5.74 4.36 9.75
CA ARG A 19 -6.32 3.32 8.88
C ARG A 19 -5.42 2.94 7.71
N PHE A 20 -4.61 3.89 7.21
CA PHE A 20 -3.65 3.61 6.15
C PHE A 20 -2.41 2.92 6.71
N VAL A 21 -1.93 3.35 7.88
CA VAL A 21 -0.81 2.71 8.59
C VAL A 21 -1.14 1.26 8.92
N ASP A 22 -2.36 0.96 9.35
CA ASP A 22 -2.81 -0.40 9.67
C ASP A 22 -2.78 -1.30 8.42
N LYS A 23 -3.21 -0.79 7.27
CA LYS A 23 -3.16 -1.52 5.99
C LYS A 23 -1.73 -1.79 5.54
N ALA A 24 -0.85 -0.80 5.65
CA ALA A 24 0.57 -0.97 5.32
C ALA A 24 1.24 -1.99 6.24
N THR A 25 0.97 -1.92 7.55
CA THR A 25 1.47 -2.88 8.53
C THR A 25 0.98 -4.30 8.23
N ALA A 26 -0.30 -4.47 7.86
CA ALA A 26 -0.83 -5.77 7.45
C ALA A 26 -0.13 -6.30 6.19
N LEU A 27 0.12 -5.44 5.19
CA LEU A 27 0.85 -5.81 3.98
C LEU A 27 2.32 -6.18 4.27
N GLU A 28 3.00 -5.44 5.15
CA GLU A 28 4.36 -5.77 5.61
C GLU A 28 4.41 -7.15 6.29
N GLN A 29 3.40 -7.49 7.10
CA GLN A 29 3.31 -8.81 7.73
C GLN A 29 3.04 -9.92 6.70
N LEU A 30 2.13 -9.68 5.74
CA LEU A 30 1.85 -10.61 4.66
C LEU A 30 3.10 -10.88 3.81
N THR A 31 3.82 -9.84 3.42
CA THR A 31 5.03 -9.98 2.59
C THR A 31 6.18 -10.73 3.28
N LYS A 32 6.21 -10.73 4.62
CA LYS A 32 7.13 -11.56 5.43
C LYS A 32 6.63 -12.99 5.66
N ASN A 33 5.35 -13.28 5.40
CA ASN A 33 4.79 -14.61 5.56
C ASN A 33 5.26 -15.54 4.42
N ARG A 34 6.00 -16.60 4.78
CA ARG A 34 6.57 -17.56 3.81
C ARG A 34 5.56 -18.13 2.81
N HIS A 35 4.33 -18.41 3.24
CA HIS A 35 3.31 -18.97 2.34
C HIS A 35 2.81 -17.93 1.35
N PHE A 36 2.60 -16.70 1.81
CA PHE A 36 2.25 -15.59 0.94
C PHE A 36 3.37 -15.27 -0.05
N THR A 37 4.62 -15.22 0.42
CA THR A 37 5.79 -15.05 -0.46
C THR A 37 5.82 -16.11 -1.54
N LYS A 38 5.70 -17.40 -1.16
CA LYS A 38 5.74 -18.51 -2.12
C LYS A 38 4.61 -18.44 -3.15
N LEU A 39 3.38 -18.16 -2.72
CA LEU A 39 2.21 -18.21 -3.60
C LEU A 39 2.05 -16.95 -4.46
N VAL A 40 2.25 -15.78 -3.87
CA VAL A 40 1.92 -14.50 -4.52
C VAL A 40 3.16 -13.81 -5.07
N LEU A 41 4.22 -13.64 -4.26
CA LEU A 41 5.39 -12.88 -4.68
C LEU A 41 6.29 -13.68 -5.63
N GLU A 42 6.52 -14.96 -5.34
CA GLU A 42 7.27 -15.86 -6.20
C GLU A 42 6.35 -16.46 -7.27
N GLY A 43 5.28 -17.15 -6.87
CA GLY A 43 4.38 -17.83 -7.81
C GLY A 43 3.70 -16.89 -8.80
N TYR A 44 2.90 -15.94 -8.33
CA TYR A 44 2.08 -15.12 -9.21
C TYR A 44 2.82 -13.91 -9.81
N PHE A 45 3.65 -13.23 -9.04
CA PHE A 45 4.31 -12.00 -9.51
C PHE A 45 5.56 -12.24 -10.35
N LYS A 46 6.27 -13.36 -10.11
CA LYS A 46 7.53 -13.66 -10.79
C LYS A 46 7.38 -14.82 -11.76
N ASP A 47 7.02 -16.00 -11.26
CA ASP A 47 7.04 -17.23 -12.06
C ASP A 47 5.95 -17.20 -13.13
N GLU A 48 4.73 -16.76 -12.78
CA GLU A 48 3.63 -16.65 -13.73
C GLU A 48 3.88 -15.56 -14.79
N ALA A 49 4.45 -14.41 -14.39
CA ALA A 49 4.84 -13.37 -15.34
C ALA A 49 5.90 -13.86 -16.35
N ALA A 50 6.88 -14.65 -15.88
CA ALA A 50 7.88 -15.27 -16.74
C ALA A 50 7.25 -16.33 -17.65
N ARG A 51 6.34 -17.16 -17.14
CA ARG A 51 5.58 -18.16 -17.91
C ARG A 51 4.80 -17.50 -19.05
N ILE A 52 4.02 -16.47 -18.75
CA ILE A 52 3.23 -15.73 -19.75
C ILE A 52 4.15 -15.10 -20.80
N THR A 53 5.28 -14.53 -20.38
CA THR A 53 6.28 -13.97 -21.30
C THR A 53 6.85 -15.03 -22.24
N GLY A 54 7.09 -16.24 -21.76
CA GLY A 54 7.46 -17.39 -22.59
C GLY A 54 6.39 -17.70 -23.63
N LEU A 55 5.12 -17.77 -23.20
CA LEU A 55 3.99 -18.06 -24.10
C LEU A 55 3.81 -17.02 -25.20
N LEU A 56 4.15 -15.75 -24.95
CA LEU A 56 4.06 -14.71 -25.98
C LEU A 56 4.92 -15.02 -27.22
N GLY A 57 6.00 -15.80 -27.06
CA GLY A 57 6.88 -16.21 -28.15
C GLY A 57 6.47 -17.51 -28.87
N GLU A 58 5.47 -18.22 -28.36
CA GLU A 58 5.07 -19.53 -28.88
C GLU A 58 4.09 -19.39 -30.08
N PRO A 59 4.33 -20.09 -31.21
CA PRO A 59 3.46 -19.99 -32.40
C PRO A 59 2.00 -20.36 -32.15
N GLU A 60 1.75 -21.25 -31.19
CA GLU A 60 0.40 -21.67 -30.78
C GLU A 60 -0.44 -20.49 -30.23
N PHE A 61 0.22 -19.45 -29.69
CA PHE A 61 -0.42 -18.26 -29.12
C PHE A 61 -0.25 -17.02 -30.00
N ALA A 62 0.02 -17.19 -31.30
CA ALA A 62 0.30 -16.07 -32.21
C ALA A 62 -0.97 -15.32 -32.67
N SER A 63 -2.17 -15.82 -32.36
CA SER A 63 -3.40 -15.13 -32.74
C SER A 63 -3.54 -13.81 -31.99
N GLU A 64 -4.20 -12.82 -32.61
CA GLU A 64 -4.42 -11.51 -31.98
C GLU A 64 -5.19 -11.64 -30.65
N GLN A 65 -6.16 -12.56 -30.60
CA GLN A 65 -6.97 -12.80 -29.41
C GLN A 65 -6.13 -13.41 -28.27
N ASP A 66 -5.25 -14.36 -28.58
CA ASP A 66 -4.37 -14.98 -27.57
C ASP A 66 -3.36 -13.98 -27.02
N GLN A 67 -2.73 -13.20 -27.89
CA GLN A 67 -1.79 -12.15 -27.50
C GLN A 67 -2.47 -11.13 -26.59
N LYS A 68 -3.68 -10.68 -26.94
CA LYS A 68 -4.46 -9.74 -26.13
C LYS A 68 -4.76 -10.30 -24.73
N GLU A 69 -5.11 -11.58 -24.65
CA GLU A 69 -5.39 -12.25 -23.38
C GLU A 69 -4.13 -12.36 -22.51
N LEU A 70 -3.01 -12.80 -23.08
CA LEU A 70 -1.72 -12.88 -22.37
C LEU A 70 -1.26 -11.50 -21.86
N PHE A 71 -1.39 -10.44 -22.66
CA PHE A 71 -1.11 -9.08 -22.22
C PHE A 71 -2.06 -8.60 -21.11
N SER A 72 -3.33 -9.00 -21.15
CA SER A 72 -4.30 -8.70 -20.09
C SER A 72 -3.87 -9.30 -18.75
N GLN A 73 -3.38 -10.54 -18.77
CA GLN A 73 -2.87 -11.23 -17.58
C GLN A 73 -1.63 -10.53 -16.99
N LEU A 74 -0.67 -10.12 -17.83
CA LEU A 74 0.49 -9.33 -17.39
C LEU A 74 0.09 -7.98 -16.77
N LYS A 75 -0.92 -7.31 -17.35
CA LYS A 75 -1.48 -6.07 -16.78
C LYS A 75 -2.11 -6.33 -15.41
N ALA A 76 -2.84 -7.42 -15.24
CA ALA A 76 -3.44 -7.77 -13.95
C ALA A 76 -2.38 -7.97 -12.86
N ILE A 77 -1.27 -8.67 -13.17
CA ILE A 77 -0.12 -8.81 -12.27
C ILE A 77 0.44 -7.42 -11.89
N SER A 78 0.66 -6.57 -12.90
CA SER A 78 1.22 -5.22 -12.72
C SER A 78 0.33 -4.33 -11.84
N HIS A 79 -0.99 -4.37 -12.06
CA HIS A 79 -1.94 -3.59 -11.26
C HIS A 79 -2.00 -4.04 -9.81
N LEU A 80 -1.91 -5.35 -9.53
CA LEU A 80 -1.88 -5.82 -8.16
C LEU A 80 -0.56 -5.44 -7.45
N GLN A 81 0.58 -5.52 -8.14
CA GLN A 81 1.85 -5.02 -7.61
C GLN A 81 1.79 -3.53 -7.31
N GLN A 82 1.22 -2.73 -8.23
CA GLN A 82 1.04 -1.31 -8.04
C GLN A 82 0.16 -1.02 -6.81
N HIS A 83 -0.95 -1.76 -6.64
CA HIS A 83 -1.82 -1.63 -5.48
C HIS A 83 -1.06 -1.85 -4.16
N PHE A 84 -0.22 -2.88 -4.08
CA PHE A 84 0.61 -3.14 -2.89
C PHE A 84 1.59 -2.00 -2.63
N ARG A 85 2.29 -1.52 -3.67
CA ARG A 85 3.21 -0.38 -3.54
C ARG A 85 2.51 0.88 -3.06
N THR A 86 1.31 1.17 -3.57
CA THR A 86 0.50 2.31 -3.14
C THR A 86 0.12 2.19 -1.66
N ILE A 87 -0.28 1.00 -1.20
CA ILE A 87 -0.58 0.77 0.22
C ILE A 87 0.64 1.07 1.09
N SER A 88 1.82 0.53 0.75
CA SER A 88 3.05 0.78 1.50
C SER A 88 3.41 2.26 1.53
N MET A 89 3.44 2.92 0.36
CA MET A 89 3.79 4.34 0.23
C MET A 89 2.85 5.24 1.04
N LEU A 90 1.53 5.01 0.95
CA LEU A 90 0.56 5.78 1.72
C LEU A 90 0.71 5.53 3.22
N GLY A 91 0.99 4.29 3.63
CA GLY A 91 1.26 3.98 5.03
C GLY A 91 2.46 4.75 5.57
N ASP A 92 3.58 4.74 4.85
CA ASP A 92 4.80 5.45 5.25
C ASP A 92 4.57 6.96 5.36
N GLN A 93 3.86 7.54 4.40
CA GLN A 93 3.48 8.95 4.43
C GLN A 93 2.58 9.26 5.64
N MET A 94 1.61 8.40 5.94
CA MET A 94 0.69 8.61 7.06
C MET A 94 1.35 8.37 8.42
N ARG A 95 2.36 7.51 8.53
CA ARG A 95 3.17 7.39 9.75
C ARG A 95 3.84 8.73 10.08
N ALA A 96 4.52 9.33 9.11
CA ALA A 96 5.15 10.64 9.29
C ALA A 96 4.13 11.73 9.64
N ALA A 97 2.97 11.74 8.97
CA ALA A 97 1.91 12.69 9.28
C ALA A 97 1.35 12.51 10.70
N ILE A 98 1.27 11.28 11.23
CA ILE A 98 0.87 11.03 12.61
C ILE A 98 1.90 11.58 13.59
N ASP A 99 3.20 11.39 13.31
CA ASP A 99 4.27 11.93 14.14
C ASP A 99 4.19 13.48 14.21
N ASP A 100 3.94 14.13 13.07
CA ASP A 100 3.73 15.58 13.00
C ASP A 100 2.49 16.04 13.79
N MET A 101 1.39 15.28 13.72
CA MET A 101 0.16 15.55 14.47
C MET A 101 0.37 15.41 15.98
N ASP A 102 1.16 14.43 16.41
CA ASP A 102 1.49 14.23 17.82
C ASP A 102 2.33 15.37 18.38
N ALA A 103 3.33 15.82 17.62
CA ALA A 103 4.12 17.00 17.97
C ALA A 103 3.25 18.26 18.09
N ALA A 104 2.28 18.45 17.18
CA ALA A 104 1.37 19.58 17.23
C ALA A 104 0.45 19.55 18.47
N ILE A 105 -0.05 18.38 18.87
CA ILE A 105 -0.86 18.24 20.09
C ILE A 105 0.00 18.54 21.33
N GLU A 106 1.25 18.07 21.36
CA GLU A 106 2.18 18.35 22.45
C GLU A 106 2.47 19.86 22.59
N GLU A 107 2.67 20.56 21.49
CA GLU A 107 2.87 22.02 21.46
C GLU A 107 1.64 22.77 22.02
N ILE A 108 0.43 22.43 21.57
CA ILE A 108 -0.81 23.06 22.06
C ILE A 108 -0.98 22.84 23.57
N ASN A 109 -0.73 21.62 24.05
CA ASN A 109 -0.84 21.32 25.48
C ASN A 109 0.22 22.05 26.32
N ALA A 110 1.41 22.26 25.78
CA ALA A 110 2.45 23.03 26.45
C ALA A 110 2.05 24.51 26.57
N GLU A 111 1.55 25.10 25.48
CA GLU A 111 1.03 26.48 25.48
C GLU A 111 -0.10 26.68 26.50
N GLU A 112 -1.07 25.77 26.58
CA GLU A 112 -2.15 25.83 27.58
C GLU A 112 -1.67 25.70 29.03
N SER A 113 -0.51 25.09 29.25
CA SER A 113 0.06 24.91 30.60
C SER A 113 0.88 26.10 31.09
N GLU A 114 1.27 26.99 30.17
CA GLU A 114 2.03 28.21 30.46
C GLU A 114 1.14 29.44 30.69
N ASP A 115 -0.14 29.37 30.28
CA ASP A 115 -1.20 30.38 30.48
C ASP A 115 -2.01 30.18 31.78
#